data_AF-A0A844Q653-F1
#
_entry.id   AF-A0A844Q653-F1
#
_cell.length_a   1.000
_cell.length_b   1.000
_cell.length_c   1.000
_cell.angle_alpha   90.00
_cell.angle_beta   90.00
_cell.angle_gamma   90.00
#
_symmetry.space_group_name_H-M   'P 1'
#
loop_
_entity.id
_entity.type
_entity.pdbx_description
1 polymer ?
#
loop_
_entity_poly.entity_id
_entity_poly.type
_entity_poly.pdbx_seq_one_letter_code
_entity_poly.pdbx_strand_id
1 'polypeptide(L)'
;MKRFVYSVLASFLLIMSAPAMANASSADDLINIGKKYMGTKYVWGGTTPRGFDCSGYTQYVFREAGVSIPRTTWTQYTTGKAVSKSQLKTGDLVFFNTAGGPSHVGIYIQGGKFIHASTSQGVTITPLNDPYYWGKRYLGARRVKDFAPKQPVIEYASRAQVAEILANDLNLNVTTTSGEQAPSFPDVPTSHPQHKAITAVAAAGIFSGASDGTFNPNQNLTRGQLAKVLVEAYGLQGKSDLYFNDVPTTNWAHRYVNTLAANNVTLGYGNGKFGVNDNIKLKDFKTFVERAKASATNVQ
;
A
#
# COMPACT_ATOMS: atom_id res chain seq x y z
N MET A 1 16.70 -69.18 -38.24
CA MET A 1 16.33 -67.75 -38.29
C MET A 1 15.98 -67.29 -36.87
N LYS A 2 16.91 -66.67 -36.13
CA LYS A 2 16.67 -66.16 -34.76
C LYS A 2 16.60 -64.63 -34.82
N ARG A 3 15.47 -64.06 -34.42
CA ARG A 3 15.24 -62.60 -34.36
C ARG A 3 15.67 -62.08 -32.99
N PHE A 4 16.59 -61.12 -32.98
CA PHE A 4 16.99 -60.36 -31.79
C PHE A 4 15.91 -59.32 -31.45
N VAL A 5 15.43 -59.33 -30.21
CA VAL A 5 14.56 -58.29 -29.64
C VAL A 5 15.47 -57.35 -28.85
N TYR A 6 15.54 -56.08 -29.25
CA TYR A 6 16.23 -55.03 -28.48
C TYR A 6 15.27 -54.46 -27.45
N SER A 7 15.56 -54.67 -26.18
CA SER A 7 14.88 -54.03 -25.05
C SER A 7 15.28 -52.56 -24.98
N VAL A 8 14.33 -51.66 -25.24
CA VAL A 8 14.50 -50.22 -25.00
C VAL A 8 14.26 -49.96 -23.52
N LEU A 9 15.33 -49.79 -22.76
CA LEU A 9 15.28 -49.37 -21.36
C LEU A 9 15.10 -47.83 -21.33
N ALA A 10 13.86 -47.36 -21.31
CA ALA A 10 13.58 -45.93 -21.13
C ALA A 10 13.90 -45.52 -19.69
N SER A 11 15.05 -44.89 -19.49
CA SER A 11 15.48 -44.31 -18.22
C SER A 11 14.70 -43.01 -17.99
N PHE A 12 13.66 -43.05 -17.17
CA PHE A 12 12.95 -41.85 -16.73
C PHE A 12 13.80 -41.13 -15.67
N LEU A 13 14.61 -40.16 -16.10
CA LEU A 13 15.33 -39.26 -15.20
C LEU A 13 14.32 -38.24 -14.64
N LEU A 14 13.82 -38.51 -13.43
CA LEU A 14 12.95 -37.60 -12.70
C LEU A 14 13.80 -36.41 -12.20
N ILE A 15 13.84 -35.33 -12.98
CA ILE A 15 14.44 -34.07 -12.56
C ILE A 15 13.49 -33.45 -11.53
N MET A 16 13.71 -33.74 -10.24
CA MET A 16 13.11 -32.96 -9.16
C MET A 16 13.78 -31.59 -9.14
N SER A 17 13.20 -30.61 -9.83
CA SER A 17 13.59 -29.21 -9.69
C SER A 17 13.36 -28.79 -8.23
N ALA A 18 14.44 -28.62 -7.48
CA ALA A 18 14.38 -27.98 -6.17
C ALA A 18 13.72 -26.59 -6.33
N PRO A 19 12.83 -26.17 -5.43
CA PRO A 19 12.26 -24.83 -5.51
C PRO A 19 13.41 -23.82 -5.46
N ALA A 20 13.52 -23.00 -6.51
CA ALA A 20 14.42 -21.86 -6.48
C ALA A 20 14.06 -21.03 -5.24
N MET A 21 15.02 -20.82 -4.34
CA MET A 21 14.82 -19.92 -3.20
C MET A 21 14.43 -18.55 -3.77
N ALA A 22 13.18 -18.15 -3.56
CA ALA A 22 12.69 -16.86 -4.00
C ALA A 22 13.50 -15.78 -3.28
N ASN A 23 14.33 -15.05 -4.02
CA ASN A 23 15.04 -13.90 -3.48
C ASN A 23 14.02 -12.84 -3.09
N ALA A 24 13.96 -12.49 -1.80
CA ALA A 24 13.19 -11.33 -1.37
C ALA A 24 13.79 -10.08 -2.04
N SER A 25 12.99 -9.45 -2.89
CA SER A 25 13.37 -8.22 -3.60
C SER A 25 12.89 -6.97 -2.86
N SER A 26 11.85 -7.10 -2.04
CA SER A 26 11.26 -6.00 -1.27
C SER A 26 11.47 -6.11 0.23
N ALA A 27 11.36 -4.96 0.91
CA ALA A 27 11.45 -4.89 2.36
C ALA A 27 10.23 -5.54 3.06
N ASP A 28 9.07 -5.58 2.39
CA ASP A 28 7.85 -6.23 2.90
C ASP A 28 8.01 -7.76 2.89
N ASP A 29 8.65 -8.32 1.87
CA ASP A 29 8.95 -9.76 1.82
C ASP A 29 9.83 -10.18 2.99
N LEU A 30 10.87 -9.40 3.30
CA LEU A 30 11.73 -9.64 4.46
C LEU A 30 10.95 -9.60 5.78
N ILE A 31 10.04 -8.64 5.95
CA ILE A 31 9.17 -8.57 7.13
C ILE A 31 8.27 -9.81 7.19
N ASN A 32 7.64 -10.19 6.08
CA ASN A 32 6.72 -11.32 6.02
C ASN A 32 7.44 -12.63 6.35
N ILE A 33 8.64 -12.84 5.81
CA ILE A 33 9.54 -13.93 6.20
C ILE A 33 9.79 -13.90 7.72
N GLY A 34 10.21 -12.75 8.26
CA GLY A 34 10.49 -12.62 9.69
C GLY A 34 9.27 -12.93 10.57
N LYS A 35 8.08 -12.53 10.14
CA LYS A 35 6.82 -12.72 10.88
C LYS A 35 6.32 -14.17 10.88
N LYS A 36 6.73 -15.02 9.93
CA LYS A 36 6.39 -16.47 9.94
C LYS A 36 6.83 -17.15 11.24
N TYR A 37 7.85 -16.59 11.90
CA TYR A 37 8.48 -17.16 13.08
C TYR A 37 8.09 -16.48 14.39
N MET A 38 7.06 -15.62 14.38
CA MET A 38 6.57 -14.98 15.61
C MET A 38 6.27 -16.00 16.70
N GLY A 39 6.76 -15.74 17.92
CA GLY A 39 6.61 -16.62 19.08
C GLY A 39 7.59 -17.79 19.14
N THR A 40 8.43 -18.04 18.12
CA THR A 40 9.47 -19.08 18.22
C THR A 40 10.40 -18.78 19.41
N LYS A 41 10.60 -19.78 20.29
CA LYS A 41 11.35 -19.61 21.55
C LYS A 41 12.80 -19.20 21.33
N TYR A 42 13.33 -18.45 22.30
CA TYR A 42 14.75 -18.16 22.35
C TYR A 42 15.55 -19.40 22.77
N VAL A 43 16.58 -19.75 22.01
CA VAL A 43 17.53 -20.81 22.33
C VAL A 43 18.93 -20.29 22.02
N TRP A 44 19.80 -20.23 23.03
CA TRP A 44 21.19 -19.82 22.84
C TRP A 44 21.88 -20.70 21.80
N GLY A 45 22.50 -20.09 20.78
CA GLY A 45 23.10 -20.84 19.68
C GLY A 45 22.09 -21.31 18.60
N GLY A 46 20.79 -21.12 18.82
CA GLY A 46 19.73 -21.59 17.92
C GLY A 46 19.68 -20.86 16.58
N THR A 47 19.54 -21.62 15.49
CA THR A 47 19.55 -21.12 14.11
C THR A 47 18.43 -21.72 13.24
N THR A 48 17.38 -22.27 13.86
CA THR A 48 16.29 -22.94 13.13
C THR A 48 14.92 -22.61 13.73
N PRO A 49 13.79 -22.87 13.03
CA PRO A 49 12.46 -22.61 13.57
C PRO A 49 12.10 -23.40 14.85
N ARG A 50 12.92 -24.36 15.29
CA ARG A 50 12.79 -25.03 16.59
C ARG A 50 13.24 -24.14 17.76
N GLY A 51 14.01 -23.11 17.49
CA GLY A 51 14.53 -22.17 18.47
C GLY A 51 15.65 -21.30 17.89
N PHE A 52 15.61 -20.01 18.19
CA PHE A 52 16.56 -19.03 17.67
C PHE A 52 17.26 -18.27 18.80
N ASP A 53 18.53 -17.92 18.63
CA ASP A 53 19.07 -16.73 19.31
C ASP A 53 18.89 -15.48 18.44
N CYS A 54 19.26 -14.31 18.96
CA CYS A 54 19.06 -13.04 18.26
C CYS A 54 19.74 -13.03 16.88
N SER A 55 21.01 -13.39 16.81
CA SER A 55 21.79 -13.41 15.56
C SER A 55 21.47 -14.60 14.65
N GLY A 56 21.05 -15.73 15.21
CA GLY A 56 20.58 -16.90 14.48
C GLY A 56 19.22 -16.64 13.83
N TYR A 57 18.34 -15.89 14.49
CA TYR A 57 17.08 -15.41 13.91
C TYR A 57 17.31 -14.48 12.71
N THR A 58 18.12 -13.43 12.88
CA THR A 58 18.42 -12.51 11.77
C THR A 58 19.11 -13.24 10.63
N GLN A 59 20.07 -14.11 10.92
CA GLN A 59 20.73 -14.93 9.90
C GLN A 59 19.74 -15.78 9.12
N TYR A 60 18.79 -16.42 9.81
CA TYR A 60 17.79 -17.27 9.19
C TYR A 60 16.87 -16.47 8.25
N VAL A 61 16.33 -15.34 8.73
CA VAL A 61 15.44 -14.47 7.96
C VAL A 61 16.13 -13.91 6.73
N PHE A 62 17.38 -13.45 6.86
CA PHE A 62 18.14 -12.93 5.73
C PHE A 62 18.48 -14.03 4.73
N ARG A 63 18.81 -15.25 5.19
CA ARG A 63 19.08 -16.39 4.31
C ARG A 63 17.84 -16.76 3.50
N GLU A 64 16.66 -16.81 4.12
CA GLU A 64 15.40 -17.02 3.37
C GLU A 64 15.11 -15.90 2.38
N ALA A 65 15.55 -14.67 2.68
CA ALA A 65 15.50 -13.53 1.78
C ALA A 65 16.61 -13.53 0.71
N GLY A 66 17.43 -14.58 0.62
CA GLY A 66 18.51 -14.71 -0.35
C GLY A 66 19.77 -13.91 -0.02
N VAL A 67 19.97 -13.51 1.24
CA VAL A 67 21.10 -12.71 1.71
C VAL A 67 21.86 -13.48 2.78
N SER A 68 23.15 -13.75 2.53
CA SER A 68 24.01 -14.37 3.54
C SER A 68 24.55 -13.32 4.49
N ILE A 69 24.38 -13.54 5.80
CA ILE A 69 25.02 -12.73 6.85
C ILE A 69 25.73 -13.62 7.87
N PRO A 70 26.79 -13.12 8.54
CA PRO A 70 27.53 -13.88 9.53
C PRO A 70 26.69 -14.37 10.70
N ARG A 71 27.17 -15.39 11.40
CA ARG A 71 26.43 -16.09 12.45
C ARG A 71 26.27 -15.29 13.74
N THR A 72 27.28 -14.53 14.15
CA THR A 72 27.30 -13.94 15.51
C THR A 72 26.97 -12.46 15.48
N THR A 73 26.34 -11.95 16.55
CA THR A 73 25.97 -10.54 16.70
C THR A 73 27.15 -9.59 16.46
N TRP A 74 28.33 -9.92 17.00
CA TRP A 74 29.56 -9.14 16.82
C TRP A 74 29.97 -9.05 15.34
N THR A 75 29.99 -10.18 14.63
CA THR A 75 30.33 -10.20 13.20
C THR A 75 29.26 -9.54 12.33
N GLN A 76 27.98 -9.66 12.70
CA GLN A 76 26.90 -8.91 12.03
C GLN A 76 27.06 -7.40 12.24
N TYR A 77 27.50 -6.96 13.43
CA TYR A 77 27.72 -5.54 13.74
C TYR A 77 28.85 -4.91 12.94
N THR A 78 29.74 -5.69 12.34
CA THR A 78 30.81 -5.18 11.46
C THR A 78 30.52 -5.41 9.98
N THR A 79 29.36 -5.97 9.63
CA THR A 79 28.99 -6.30 8.25
C THR A 79 28.14 -5.20 7.62
N GLY A 80 28.39 -4.88 6.35
CA GLY A 80 27.61 -3.90 5.60
C GLY A 80 27.87 -2.44 5.98
N LYS A 81 27.03 -1.54 5.48
CA LYS A 81 27.20 -0.08 5.66
C LYS A 81 26.67 0.36 7.02
N ALA A 82 27.43 1.21 7.74
CA ALA A 82 26.93 1.89 8.94
C ALA A 82 25.76 2.81 8.59
N VAL A 83 24.68 2.77 9.37
CA VAL A 83 23.49 3.60 9.17
C VAL A 83 23.21 4.40 10.43
N SER A 84 23.03 5.71 10.28
CA SER A 84 22.58 6.58 11.36
C SER A 84 21.11 6.31 11.71
N LYS A 85 20.73 6.52 12.97
CA LYS A 85 19.37 6.21 13.44
C LYS A 85 18.26 6.94 12.66
N SER A 86 18.53 8.15 12.16
CA SER A 86 17.60 8.94 11.35
C SER A 86 17.46 8.44 9.91
N GLN A 87 18.37 7.58 9.44
CA GLN A 87 18.39 7.03 8.09
C GLN A 87 18.00 5.54 8.04
N LEU A 88 17.40 5.04 9.13
CA LEU A 88 16.93 3.67 9.21
C LEU A 88 15.89 3.38 8.13
N LYS A 89 16.10 2.29 7.41
CA LYS A 89 15.17 1.70 6.45
C LYS A 89 14.80 0.30 6.92
N THR A 90 13.60 -0.15 6.59
CA THR A 90 13.18 -1.54 6.83
C THR A 90 14.23 -2.50 6.28
N GLY A 91 14.64 -3.47 7.10
CA GLY A 91 15.69 -4.42 6.77
C GLY A 91 17.09 -4.02 7.24
N ASP A 92 17.29 -2.86 7.85
CA ASP A 92 18.53 -2.59 8.57
C ASP A 92 18.63 -3.48 9.81
N LEU A 93 19.81 -4.04 10.07
CA LEU A 93 20.09 -4.71 11.34
C LEU A 93 20.32 -3.63 12.41
N VAL A 94 19.61 -3.71 13.52
CA VAL A 94 19.73 -2.80 14.67
C VAL A 94 20.33 -3.53 15.86
N PHE A 95 21.30 -2.90 16.52
CA PHE A 95 22.13 -3.53 17.53
C PHE A 95 21.99 -2.83 18.88
N PHE A 96 22.10 -3.61 19.96
CA PHE A 96 21.91 -3.12 21.32
C PHE A 96 22.93 -3.70 22.30
N ASN A 97 23.25 -2.91 23.33
CA ASN A 97 24.06 -3.28 24.47
C ASN A 97 23.19 -3.75 25.63
N THR A 98 22.93 -5.06 25.69
CA THR A 98 22.16 -5.73 26.75
C THR A 98 23.06 -6.44 27.77
N ALA A 99 24.29 -6.79 27.39
CA ALA A 99 25.22 -7.58 28.20
C ALA A 99 26.70 -7.21 27.93
N GLY A 100 26.98 -6.02 27.41
CA GLY A 100 28.32 -5.56 27.02
C GLY A 100 28.55 -5.62 25.50
N GLY A 101 28.90 -4.49 24.89
CA GLY A 101 29.11 -4.40 23.44
C GLY A 101 27.84 -4.72 22.62
N PRO A 102 27.96 -5.05 21.32
CA PRO A 102 26.84 -5.49 20.48
C PRO A 102 26.39 -6.91 20.88
N SER A 103 25.69 -7.01 22.01
CA SER A 103 25.23 -8.28 22.58
C SER A 103 23.86 -8.72 22.08
N HIS A 104 23.10 -7.84 21.42
CA HIS A 104 21.79 -8.16 20.84
C HIS A 104 21.59 -7.52 19.47
N VAL A 105 20.84 -8.20 18.60
CA VAL A 105 20.47 -7.73 17.25
C VAL A 105 19.01 -8.03 16.93
N GLY A 106 18.42 -7.17 16.12
CA GLY A 106 17.14 -7.41 15.45
C GLY A 106 17.10 -6.75 14.08
N ILE A 107 15.97 -6.89 13.40
CA ILE A 107 15.73 -6.31 12.08
C ILE A 107 14.80 -5.12 12.25
N TYR A 108 15.24 -3.93 11.84
CA TYR A 108 14.38 -2.75 11.83
C TYR A 108 13.23 -2.94 10.85
N ILE A 109 12.04 -2.57 11.30
CA ILE A 109 10.82 -2.57 10.50
C ILE A 109 10.16 -1.19 10.56
N GLN A 110 9.15 -0.98 9.72
CA GLN A 110 8.41 0.28 9.65
C GLN A 110 7.83 0.72 11.02
N GLY A 111 7.67 2.04 11.18
CA GLY A 111 7.00 2.63 12.34
C GLY A 111 7.84 2.67 13.62
N GLY A 112 9.18 2.72 13.52
CA GLY A 112 10.06 2.83 14.68
C GLY A 112 10.10 1.56 15.53
N LYS A 113 9.95 0.40 14.90
CA LYS A 113 9.91 -0.91 15.57
C LYS A 113 11.01 -1.82 15.01
N PHE A 114 11.29 -2.91 15.70
CA PHE A 114 12.19 -3.94 15.21
C PHE A 114 11.67 -5.32 15.61
N ILE A 115 11.95 -6.32 14.80
CA ILE A 115 11.63 -7.73 15.05
C ILE A 115 12.90 -8.48 15.48
N HIS A 116 12.83 -9.26 16.55
CA HIS A 116 13.98 -9.96 17.11
C HIS A 116 13.57 -11.19 17.93
N ALA A 117 14.50 -12.11 18.18
CA ALA A 117 14.31 -13.17 19.18
C ALA A 117 14.61 -12.61 20.59
N SER A 118 13.59 -12.51 21.43
CA SER A 118 13.65 -12.10 22.84
C SER A 118 13.83 -13.31 23.76
N THR A 119 14.69 -13.20 24.78
CA THR A 119 14.90 -14.27 25.78
C THR A 119 13.63 -14.65 26.54
N SER A 120 12.70 -13.70 26.75
CA SER A 120 11.45 -13.94 27.50
C SER A 120 10.23 -14.21 26.61
N GLN A 121 10.18 -13.61 25.43
CA GLN A 121 8.99 -13.62 24.56
C GLN A 121 9.16 -14.41 23.26
N GLY A 122 10.35 -14.98 23.02
CA GLY A 122 10.68 -15.54 21.72
C GLY A 122 10.73 -14.47 20.63
N VAL A 123 10.52 -14.84 19.37
CA VAL A 123 10.46 -13.88 18.26
C VAL A 123 9.29 -12.92 18.46
N THR A 124 9.60 -11.63 18.63
CA THR A 124 8.64 -10.58 18.95
C THR A 124 8.97 -9.28 18.22
N ILE A 125 8.01 -8.36 18.19
CA ILE A 125 8.16 -7.01 17.65
C ILE A 125 8.14 -6.02 18.80
N THR A 126 9.14 -5.15 18.89
CA THR A 126 9.25 -4.17 19.98
C THR A 126 9.53 -2.76 19.45
N PRO A 127 9.02 -1.70 20.11
CA PRO A 127 9.39 -0.33 19.78
C PRO A 127 10.90 -0.12 19.96
N LEU A 128 11.55 0.41 18.92
CA LEU A 128 13.00 0.70 18.91
C LEU A 128 13.38 1.75 19.96
N ASN A 129 12.50 2.73 20.13
CA ASN A 129 12.69 3.87 21.02
C ASN A 129 11.94 3.70 22.35
N ASP A 130 11.65 2.47 22.76
CA ASP A 130 11.10 2.21 24.09
C ASP A 130 11.98 2.88 25.16
N PRO A 131 11.43 3.79 25.99
CA PRO A 131 12.23 4.60 26.91
C PRO A 131 12.76 3.79 28.11
N TYR A 132 12.19 2.61 28.37
CA TYR A 132 12.48 1.81 29.55
C TYR A 132 13.69 0.90 29.36
N TYR A 133 13.78 0.23 28.21
CA TYR A 133 14.80 -0.80 27.98
C TYR A 133 15.60 -0.59 26.68
N TRP A 134 14.94 -0.55 25.52
CA TRP A 134 15.63 -0.64 24.23
C TRP A 134 16.26 0.67 23.78
N GLY A 135 15.59 1.80 24.00
CA GLY A 135 16.07 3.11 23.58
C GLY A 135 17.43 3.46 24.18
N LYS A 136 17.62 3.18 25.49
CA LYS A 136 18.88 3.42 26.23
C LYS A 136 20.02 2.48 25.82
N ARG A 137 19.70 1.35 25.19
CA ARG A 137 20.66 0.29 24.84
C ARG A 137 21.04 0.30 23.36
N TYR A 138 20.41 1.14 22.55
CA TYR A 138 20.68 1.22 21.11
C TYR A 138 22.13 1.61 20.84
N LEU A 139 22.86 0.79 20.08
CA LEU A 139 24.26 1.01 19.72
C LEU A 139 24.45 1.54 18.31
N GLY A 140 23.58 1.15 17.38
CA GLY A 140 23.71 1.53 15.98
C GLY A 140 23.04 0.54 15.04
N ALA A 141 23.24 0.76 13.73
CA ALA A 141 22.64 -0.06 12.71
C ALA A 141 23.58 -0.35 11.53
N ARG A 142 23.31 -1.47 10.85
CA ARG A 142 24.02 -1.92 9.66
C ARG A 142 23.05 -2.28 8.54
N ARG A 143 23.34 -1.79 7.33
CA ARG A 143 22.63 -2.16 6.10
C ARG A 143 23.47 -3.14 5.31
N VAL A 144 23.01 -4.38 5.26
CA VAL A 144 23.66 -5.48 4.53
C VAL A 144 23.11 -5.65 3.10
N LYS A 145 21.88 -5.19 2.85
CA LYS A 145 21.24 -5.09 1.52
C LYS A 145 20.27 -3.92 1.55
N ASP A 146 20.21 -3.14 0.46
CA ASP A 146 19.16 -2.13 0.26
C ASP A 146 17.96 -2.82 -0.36
N PHE A 147 17.05 -3.35 0.47
CA PHE A 147 15.80 -3.91 -0.01
C PHE A 147 14.96 -2.78 -0.61
N ALA A 148 14.31 -3.04 -1.76
CA ALA A 148 13.44 -2.05 -2.35
C ALA A 148 12.40 -1.64 -1.30
N PRO A 149 12.24 -0.33 -1.01
CA PRO A 149 11.20 0.12 -0.10
C PRO A 149 9.86 -0.39 -0.62
N LYS A 150 8.88 -0.60 0.28
CA LYS A 150 7.50 -0.79 -0.13
C LYS A 150 7.15 0.35 -1.09
N GLN A 151 7.05 0.05 -2.38
CA GLN A 151 6.54 1.02 -3.34
C GLN A 151 5.16 1.39 -2.81
N PRO A 152 4.82 2.68 -2.66
CA PRO A 152 3.47 3.04 -2.29
C PRO A 152 2.57 2.40 -3.33
N VAL A 153 1.75 1.43 -2.93
CA VAL A 153 0.70 0.91 -3.82
C VAL A 153 -0.13 2.13 -4.16
N ILE A 154 -0.06 2.56 -5.41
CA ILE A 154 -0.81 3.73 -5.86
C ILE A 154 -2.26 3.27 -5.89
N GLU A 155 -2.98 3.53 -4.81
CA GLU A 155 -4.41 3.30 -4.72
C GLU A 155 -5.12 4.42 -5.48
N TYR A 156 -5.66 4.07 -6.64
CA TYR A 156 -6.56 4.93 -7.39
C TYR A 156 -7.97 4.80 -6.85
N ALA A 157 -8.74 5.89 -6.90
CA ALA A 157 -10.11 5.90 -6.43
C ALA A 157 -11.01 5.17 -7.44
N SER A 158 -11.64 4.08 -7.04
CA SER A 158 -12.67 3.45 -7.86
C SER A 158 -13.98 4.26 -7.84
N ARG A 159 -14.83 4.07 -8.84
CA ARG A 159 -16.16 4.71 -8.91
C ARG A 159 -17.01 4.39 -7.69
N ALA A 160 -16.97 3.16 -7.18
CA ALA A 160 -17.69 2.77 -5.96
C ALA A 160 -17.14 3.45 -4.70
N GLN A 161 -15.81 3.54 -4.55
CA GLN A 161 -15.19 4.24 -3.42
C GLN A 161 -15.56 5.73 -3.42
N VAL A 162 -15.55 6.36 -4.59
CA VAL A 162 -15.95 7.77 -4.73
C VAL A 162 -17.42 7.96 -4.38
N ALA A 163 -18.32 7.09 -4.87
CA ALA A 163 -19.74 7.12 -4.54
C ALA A 163 -19.97 7.01 -3.02
N GLU A 164 -19.27 6.10 -2.36
CA GLU A 164 -19.34 5.92 -0.91
C GLU A 164 -18.86 7.16 -0.14
N ILE A 165 -17.72 7.75 -0.52
CA ILE A 165 -17.22 8.96 0.13
C ILE A 165 -18.20 10.12 -0.02
N LEU A 166 -18.74 10.35 -1.22
CA LEU A 166 -19.65 11.47 -1.47
C LEU A 166 -21.02 11.26 -0.83
N ALA A 167 -21.58 10.05 -0.88
CA ALA A 167 -22.83 9.75 -0.20
C ALA A 167 -22.73 10.02 1.30
N ASN A 168 -21.61 9.63 1.93
CA ASN A 168 -21.37 9.88 3.34
C ASN A 168 -21.15 11.36 3.65
N ASP A 169 -20.32 12.07 2.86
CA ASP A 169 -20.02 13.49 3.11
C ASP A 169 -21.24 14.39 2.94
N LEU A 170 -22.08 14.09 1.95
CA LEU A 170 -23.32 14.81 1.67
C LEU A 170 -24.53 14.29 2.45
N ASN A 171 -24.34 13.28 3.31
CA ASN A 171 -25.39 12.61 4.09
C ASN A 171 -26.59 12.15 3.21
N LEU A 172 -26.28 11.61 2.02
CA LEU A 172 -27.29 11.12 1.08
C LEU A 172 -27.83 9.77 1.57
N ASN A 173 -29.13 9.73 1.83
CA ASN A 173 -29.84 8.50 2.16
C ASN A 173 -30.77 8.12 1.02
N VAL A 174 -30.74 6.85 0.61
CA VAL A 174 -31.78 6.30 -0.27
C VAL A 174 -33.01 6.03 0.59
N THR A 175 -33.78 7.06 0.88
CA THR A 175 -35.15 6.87 1.35
C THR A 175 -36.03 6.69 0.13
N THR A 176 -36.48 5.46 -0.12
CA THR A 176 -37.51 5.14 -1.12
C THR A 176 -38.83 5.79 -0.69
N THR A 177 -38.96 7.10 -0.79
CA THR A 177 -40.14 7.87 -0.39
C THR A 177 -40.46 8.95 -1.41
N SER A 178 -40.76 8.53 -2.64
CA SER A 178 -41.55 9.34 -3.59
C SER A 178 -41.86 8.59 -4.88
N GLY A 179 -42.31 7.32 -4.84
CA GLY A 179 -42.93 6.65 -5.99
C GLY A 179 -42.06 6.42 -7.26
N GLU A 180 -40.87 7.00 -7.34
CA GLU A 180 -39.90 6.81 -8.41
C GLU A 180 -38.97 5.64 -8.06
N GLN A 181 -38.80 4.74 -9.03
CA GLN A 181 -37.87 3.64 -8.91
C GLN A 181 -36.45 4.20 -8.86
N ALA A 182 -35.74 3.98 -7.75
CA ALA A 182 -34.36 4.41 -7.60
C ALA A 182 -33.47 3.82 -8.73
N PRO A 183 -32.46 4.56 -9.22
CA PRO A 183 -31.55 4.05 -10.24
C PRO A 183 -30.94 2.70 -9.82
N SER A 184 -30.94 1.74 -10.74
CA SER A 184 -30.37 0.41 -10.55
C SER A 184 -29.40 0.11 -11.67
N PHE A 185 -28.29 -0.55 -11.32
CA PHE A 185 -27.23 -0.91 -12.27
C PHE A 185 -27.04 -2.44 -12.26
N PRO A 186 -27.02 -3.12 -13.42
CA PRO A 186 -26.93 -4.57 -13.49
C PRO A 186 -25.68 -5.16 -12.81
N ASP A 187 -24.59 -4.41 -12.78
CA ASP A 187 -23.30 -4.77 -12.18
C ASP A 187 -23.14 -4.32 -10.71
N VAL A 188 -24.20 -3.77 -10.11
CA VAL A 188 -24.26 -3.37 -8.70
C VAL A 188 -25.49 -3.99 -8.03
N PRO A 189 -25.49 -5.32 -7.79
CA PRO A 189 -26.61 -5.99 -7.12
C PRO A 189 -26.82 -5.46 -5.70
N THR A 190 -27.99 -5.70 -5.11
CA THR A 190 -28.33 -5.26 -3.74
C THR A 190 -27.40 -5.81 -2.66
N SER A 191 -26.69 -6.91 -2.95
CA SER A 191 -25.65 -7.50 -2.10
C SER A 191 -24.27 -6.83 -2.20
N HIS A 192 -24.06 -5.94 -3.19
CA HIS A 192 -22.80 -5.22 -3.34
C HIS A 192 -22.60 -4.28 -2.14
N PRO A 193 -21.41 -4.24 -1.50
CA PRO A 193 -21.21 -3.46 -0.27
C PRO A 193 -21.57 -1.97 -0.41
N GLN A 194 -21.21 -1.37 -1.55
CA GLN A 194 -21.53 0.03 -1.87
C GLN A 194 -22.88 0.24 -2.59
N HIS A 195 -23.76 -0.76 -2.69
CA HIS A 195 -25.02 -0.63 -3.43
C HIS A 195 -25.82 0.62 -3.01
N LYS A 196 -26.04 0.80 -1.70
CA LYS A 196 -26.80 1.95 -1.18
C LYS A 196 -26.18 3.30 -1.56
N ALA A 197 -24.86 3.42 -1.41
CA ALA A 197 -24.15 4.66 -1.73
C ALA A 197 -24.21 4.97 -3.22
N ILE A 198 -23.99 3.98 -4.08
CA ILE A 198 -24.07 4.11 -5.53
C ILE A 198 -25.47 4.57 -5.96
N THR A 199 -26.51 3.94 -5.43
CA THR A 199 -27.89 4.34 -5.68
C THR A 199 -28.16 5.77 -5.19
N ALA A 200 -27.64 6.16 -4.04
CA ALA A 200 -27.82 7.51 -3.48
C ALA A 200 -27.21 8.60 -4.36
N VAL A 201 -25.95 8.43 -4.78
CA VAL A 201 -25.28 9.42 -5.64
C VAL A 201 -25.86 9.46 -7.05
N ALA A 202 -26.38 8.33 -7.55
CA ALA A 202 -27.06 8.28 -8.83
C ALA A 202 -28.43 8.99 -8.75
N ALA A 203 -29.21 8.75 -7.69
CA ALA A 203 -30.49 9.43 -7.46
C ALA A 203 -30.31 10.95 -7.27
N ALA A 204 -29.19 11.37 -6.68
CA ALA A 204 -28.82 12.78 -6.54
C ALA A 204 -28.29 13.42 -7.85
N GLY A 205 -28.16 12.66 -8.95
CA GLY A 205 -27.64 13.15 -10.22
C GLY A 205 -26.13 13.41 -10.24
N ILE A 206 -25.40 13.03 -9.19
CA ILE A 206 -23.94 13.23 -9.05
C ILE A 206 -23.17 12.21 -9.90
N PHE A 207 -23.73 11.01 -10.03
CA PHE A 207 -23.17 9.94 -10.86
C PHE A 207 -24.16 9.51 -11.93
N SER A 208 -23.61 9.20 -13.11
CA SER A 208 -24.32 8.50 -14.18
C SER A 208 -23.65 7.16 -14.47
N GLY A 209 -24.46 6.19 -14.92
CA GLY A 209 -23.97 4.95 -15.52
C GLY A 209 -23.29 5.19 -16.87
N ALA A 210 -22.66 4.14 -17.39
CA ALA A 210 -22.18 4.08 -18.76
C ALA A 210 -23.36 3.88 -19.75
N SER A 211 -23.09 4.02 -21.04
CA SER A 211 -24.11 3.91 -22.10
C SER A 211 -24.74 2.51 -22.20
N ASP A 212 -24.09 1.50 -21.67
CA ASP A 212 -24.60 0.12 -21.55
C ASP A 212 -25.46 -0.12 -20.30
N GLY A 213 -25.73 0.94 -19.52
CA GLY A 213 -26.51 0.87 -18.29
C GLY A 213 -25.75 0.38 -17.06
N THR A 214 -24.45 0.07 -17.18
CA THR A 214 -23.61 -0.38 -16.05
C THR A 214 -23.07 0.80 -15.23
N PHE A 215 -22.76 0.58 -13.95
CA PHE A 215 -22.08 1.56 -13.12
C PHE A 215 -20.55 1.50 -13.24
N ASN A 216 -19.98 0.32 -13.48
CA ASN A 216 -18.54 0.01 -13.45
C ASN A 216 -17.88 0.33 -12.08
N PRO A 217 -18.29 -0.32 -10.97
CA PRO A 217 -17.88 0.05 -9.61
C PRO A 217 -16.37 -0.04 -9.37
N ASN A 218 -15.68 -0.93 -10.06
CA ASN A 218 -14.23 -1.17 -9.90
C ASN A 218 -13.37 -0.32 -10.85
N GLN A 219 -13.97 0.42 -11.78
CA GLN A 219 -13.22 1.27 -12.69
C GLN A 219 -12.67 2.48 -11.93
N ASN A 220 -11.40 2.79 -12.18
CA ASN A 220 -10.76 3.98 -11.62
C ASN A 220 -11.35 5.25 -12.24
N LEU A 221 -11.55 6.27 -11.41
CA LEU A 221 -12.04 7.56 -11.87
C LEU A 221 -10.90 8.39 -12.46
N THR A 222 -11.14 9.01 -13.61
CA THR A 222 -10.23 10.02 -14.18
C THR A 222 -10.39 11.37 -13.49
N ARG A 223 -9.38 12.25 -13.58
CA ARG A 223 -9.46 13.61 -13.03
C ARG A 223 -10.52 14.47 -13.73
N GLY A 224 -10.81 14.24 -15.00
CA GLY A 224 -11.93 14.90 -15.69
C GLY A 224 -13.29 14.47 -15.12
N GLN A 225 -13.48 13.17 -14.88
CA GLN A 225 -14.70 12.66 -14.25
C GLN A 225 -14.84 13.15 -12.81
N LEU A 226 -13.74 13.19 -12.05
CA LEU A 226 -13.68 13.83 -10.75
C LEU A 226 -14.20 15.27 -10.79
N ALA A 227 -13.73 16.07 -11.75
CA ALA A 227 -14.11 17.47 -11.85
C ALA A 227 -15.62 17.63 -12.03
N LYS A 228 -16.22 16.84 -12.92
CA LYS A 228 -17.67 16.79 -13.11
C LYS A 228 -18.38 16.42 -11.80
N VAL A 229 -17.98 15.32 -11.19
CA VAL A 229 -18.60 14.76 -9.99
C VAL A 229 -18.57 15.77 -8.82
N LEU A 230 -17.46 16.47 -8.59
CA LEU A 230 -17.38 17.44 -7.50
C LEU A 230 -18.18 18.72 -7.76
N VAL A 231 -18.22 19.18 -9.00
CA VAL A 231 -19.06 20.33 -9.37
C VAL A 231 -20.54 20.01 -9.15
N GLU A 232 -20.97 18.81 -9.54
CA GLU A 232 -22.36 18.36 -9.35
C GLU A 232 -22.68 18.08 -7.87
N ALA A 233 -21.77 17.41 -7.15
CA ALA A 233 -21.92 17.08 -5.73
C ALA A 233 -22.08 18.30 -4.82
N TYR A 234 -21.29 19.35 -5.06
CA TYR A 234 -21.25 20.54 -4.19
C TYR A 234 -21.89 21.78 -4.82
N GLY A 235 -22.57 21.62 -5.97
CA GLY A 235 -23.23 22.72 -6.67
C GLY A 235 -22.30 23.88 -7.02
N LEU A 236 -21.02 23.59 -7.32
CA LEU A 236 -20.01 24.62 -7.52
C LEU A 236 -20.31 25.44 -8.79
N GLN A 237 -20.05 26.75 -8.70
CA GLN A 237 -20.26 27.69 -9.80
C GLN A 237 -19.05 28.60 -9.96
N GLY A 238 -19.01 29.36 -11.06
CA GLY A 238 -17.97 30.34 -11.32
C GLY A 238 -17.06 29.95 -12.48
N LYS A 239 -16.28 30.95 -12.91
CA LYS A 239 -15.36 30.88 -14.05
C LYS A 239 -14.00 31.43 -13.63
N SER A 240 -12.94 30.78 -14.07
CA SER A 240 -11.55 31.20 -13.83
C SER A 240 -10.87 31.55 -15.15
N ASP A 241 -9.87 32.44 -15.09
CA ASP A 241 -8.95 32.67 -16.21
C ASP A 241 -7.81 31.65 -16.27
N LEU A 242 -7.71 30.75 -15.26
CA LEU A 242 -6.72 29.69 -15.26
C LEU A 242 -6.95 28.71 -16.41
N TYR A 243 -5.92 28.51 -17.23
CA TYR A 243 -5.93 27.68 -18.42
C TYR A 243 -5.06 26.43 -18.27
N PHE A 244 -5.53 25.31 -18.80
CA PHE A 244 -4.77 24.05 -18.87
C PHE A 244 -4.65 23.58 -20.31
N ASN A 245 -3.41 23.32 -20.74
CA ASN A 245 -3.08 22.93 -22.12
C ASN A 245 -3.75 21.61 -22.55
N ASP A 246 -3.99 20.70 -21.61
CA ASP A 246 -4.66 19.41 -21.85
C ASP A 246 -6.18 19.46 -21.65
N VAL A 247 -6.75 20.64 -21.36
CA VAL A 247 -8.19 20.86 -21.22
C VAL A 247 -8.65 22.08 -22.02
N PRO A 248 -8.49 22.06 -23.36
CA PRO A 248 -8.98 23.15 -24.22
C PRO A 248 -10.50 23.32 -24.11
N THR A 249 -11.04 24.45 -24.57
CA THR A 249 -12.48 24.79 -24.51
C THR A 249 -13.40 23.76 -25.18
N THR A 250 -12.86 22.98 -26.12
CA THR A 250 -13.55 21.88 -26.82
C THR A 250 -13.59 20.57 -26.02
N ASN A 251 -12.81 20.44 -24.94
CA ASN A 251 -12.80 19.26 -24.09
C ASN A 251 -14.08 19.22 -23.25
N TRP A 252 -14.74 18.05 -23.19
CA TRP A 252 -15.98 17.86 -22.43
C TRP A 252 -15.86 18.25 -20.95
N ALA A 253 -14.67 18.09 -20.35
CA ALA A 253 -14.40 18.40 -18.96
C ALA A 253 -14.08 19.88 -18.72
N HIS A 254 -13.91 20.68 -19.78
CA HIS A 254 -13.42 22.06 -19.68
C HIS A 254 -14.22 22.90 -18.69
N ARG A 255 -15.54 22.93 -18.82
CA ARG A 255 -16.40 23.70 -17.91
C ARG A 255 -16.19 23.30 -16.45
N TYR A 256 -16.09 22.00 -16.18
CA TYR A 256 -15.99 21.47 -14.83
C TYR A 256 -14.62 21.75 -14.20
N VAL A 257 -13.55 21.56 -14.98
CA VAL A 257 -12.18 21.85 -14.54
C VAL A 257 -12.01 23.36 -14.27
N ASN A 258 -12.59 24.21 -15.13
CA ASN A 258 -12.56 25.65 -14.95
C ASN A 258 -13.33 26.10 -13.69
N THR A 259 -14.50 25.51 -13.43
CA THR A 259 -15.25 25.74 -12.19
C THR A 259 -14.48 25.29 -10.95
N LEU A 260 -13.78 24.15 -10.99
CA LEU A 260 -12.90 23.75 -9.89
C LEU A 260 -11.78 24.78 -9.63
N ALA A 261 -11.19 25.33 -10.68
CA ALA A 261 -10.17 26.37 -10.57
C ALA A 261 -10.75 27.66 -9.96
N ALA A 262 -11.95 28.07 -10.36
CA ALA A 262 -12.65 29.24 -9.83
C ALA A 262 -12.93 29.13 -8.31
N ASN A 263 -13.09 27.90 -7.83
CA ASN A 263 -13.37 27.56 -6.44
C ASN A 263 -12.10 27.18 -5.63
N ASN A 264 -10.89 27.47 -6.16
CA ASN A 264 -9.61 27.12 -5.54
C ASN A 264 -9.46 25.62 -5.18
N VAL A 265 -10.20 24.74 -5.84
CA VAL A 265 -10.12 23.28 -5.61
C VAL A 265 -8.85 22.71 -6.27
N THR A 266 -8.43 23.31 -7.39
CA THR A 266 -7.27 22.83 -8.16
C THR A 266 -6.46 23.95 -8.81
N LEU A 267 -5.15 23.73 -8.88
CA LEU A 267 -4.20 24.51 -9.68
C LEU A 267 -3.56 23.63 -10.79
N GLY A 268 -4.11 22.44 -11.04
CA GLY A 268 -3.47 21.41 -11.86
C GLY A 268 -2.18 20.88 -11.23
N TYR A 269 -1.25 20.44 -12.08
CA TYR A 269 0.06 19.94 -11.67
C TYR A 269 1.15 21.03 -11.55
N GLY A 270 0.81 22.30 -11.81
CA GLY A 270 1.77 23.40 -11.82
C GLY A 270 2.64 23.50 -13.09
N ASN A 271 2.44 22.61 -14.06
CA ASN A 271 3.14 22.60 -15.36
C ASN A 271 2.22 22.98 -16.53
N GLY A 272 1.13 23.71 -16.24
CA GLY A 272 0.10 24.06 -17.23
C GLY A 272 -0.81 22.89 -17.64
N LYS A 273 -0.73 21.72 -16.99
CA LYS A 273 -1.65 20.60 -17.21
C LYS A 273 -2.53 20.34 -15.99
N PHE A 274 -3.77 19.95 -16.25
CA PHE A 274 -4.67 19.43 -15.25
C PHE A 274 -4.49 17.91 -15.06
N GLY A 275 -4.17 17.16 -16.11
CA GLY A 275 -4.12 15.70 -16.11
C GLY A 275 -5.49 15.07 -16.37
N VAL A 276 -6.30 15.61 -17.29
CA VAL A 276 -7.73 15.28 -17.41
C VAL A 276 -8.05 13.80 -17.58
N ASN A 277 -7.16 13.03 -18.23
CA ASN A 277 -7.32 11.60 -18.46
C ASN A 277 -6.60 10.72 -17.42
N ASP A 278 -5.86 11.32 -16.48
CA ASP A 278 -5.13 10.54 -15.48
C ASP A 278 -6.11 10.02 -14.43
N ASN A 279 -5.88 8.79 -13.95
CA ASN A 279 -6.62 8.26 -12.81
C ASN A 279 -6.27 9.04 -11.53
N ILE A 280 -7.27 9.35 -10.71
CA ILE A 280 -7.05 10.06 -9.43
C ILE A 280 -6.67 9.08 -8.32
N LYS A 281 -5.63 9.40 -7.54
CA LYS A 281 -5.26 8.64 -6.34
C LYS A 281 -6.30 8.90 -5.24
N LEU A 282 -6.66 7.88 -4.46
CA LEU A 282 -7.69 7.99 -3.42
C LEU A 282 -7.39 9.08 -2.39
N LYS A 283 -6.13 9.23 -1.98
CA LYS A 283 -5.70 10.31 -1.08
C LYS A 283 -5.89 11.71 -1.68
N ASP A 284 -5.64 11.84 -2.98
CA ASP A 284 -5.74 13.11 -3.68
C ASP A 284 -7.23 13.43 -3.90
N PHE A 285 -8.05 12.43 -4.22
CA PHE A 285 -9.52 12.55 -4.26
C PHE A 285 -10.09 13.15 -2.97
N LYS A 286 -9.73 12.60 -1.80
CA LYS A 286 -10.16 13.12 -0.51
C LYS A 286 -9.74 14.58 -0.30
N THR A 287 -8.55 14.95 -0.75
CA THR A 287 -8.09 16.36 -0.69
C THR A 287 -8.93 17.29 -1.55
N PHE A 288 -9.36 16.83 -2.73
CA PHE A 288 -10.26 17.60 -3.60
C PHE A 288 -11.66 17.78 -2.96
N VAL A 289 -12.19 16.73 -2.31
CA VAL A 289 -13.46 16.79 -1.56
C VAL A 289 -13.41 17.88 -0.49
N GLU A 290 -12.38 17.88 0.37
CA GLU A 290 -12.25 18.89 1.44
C GLU A 290 -12.23 20.33 0.90
N ARG A 291 -11.56 20.56 -0.22
CA ARG A 291 -11.49 21.88 -0.85
C ARG A 291 -12.83 22.28 -1.49
N ALA A 292 -13.48 21.36 -2.18
CA ALA A 292 -14.79 21.61 -2.79
C ALA A 292 -15.83 21.97 -1.74
N LYS A 293 -15.87 21.20 -0.64
CA LYS A 293 -16.72 21.46 0.52
C LYS A 293 -16.46 22.83 1.14
N ALA A 294 -15.19 23.16 1.41
CA ALA A 294 -14.82 24.45 1.96
C ALA A 294 -15.27 25.62 1.06
N SER A 295 -15.16 25.47 -0.26
CA SER A 295 -15.63 26.48 -1.21
C SER A 295 -17.15 26.65 -1.17
N ALA A 296 -17.92 25.56 -1.15
CA ALA A 296 -19.37 25.60 -1.17
C ALA A 296 -19.98 26.30 0.06
N THR A 297 -19.38 26.14 1.24
CA THR A 297 -19.80 26.83 2.47
C THR A 297 -19.53 28.33 2.50
N ASN A 298 -18.63 28.84 1.66
CA ASN A 298 -18.30 30.28 1.62
C ASN A 298 -19.23 31.10 0.69
N VAL A 299 -20.20 30.43 0.05
CA VAL A 299 -21.14 31.04 -0.91
C VAL A 299 -22.55 31.22 -0.31
N GLN A 300 -22.80 30.74 0.91
CA GLN A 300 -24.01 31.00 1.70
C GLN A 300 -23.79 32.12 2.72
#